data_AF-A0A832AI69-F1
#
_entry.id   AF-A0A832AI69-F1
#
_cell.length_a   1.000
_cell.length_b   1.000
_cell.length_c   1.000
_cell.angle_alpha   90.00
_cell.angle_beta   90.00
_cell.angle_gamma   90.00
#
_symmetry.space_group_name_H-M   'P 1'
#
loop_
_entity.id
_entity.type
_entity.pdbx_description
1 polymer ?
#
loop_
_entity_poly.entity_id
_entity_poly.type
_entity_poly.pdbx_seq_one_letter_code
_entity_poly.pdbx_strand_id
1 'polypeptide(L)'
;MIQGKERLAAVGRLKPKRAPTGPRLPPGQHEVKDWPVLDLGIQPDIPLDQWRLNIEGWVENPVQLTWADYENLPAIERVTDFHCVTTWSRFDNHWRGVAFQTICDIVRPKHNATHVYFTAHDGYSTNLPLSLARDDALLVHEWEGQPLSREHGGPVRVVVSKVYAWKGAKWVKDIVFL
;
A
#
# COMPACT_ATOMS: atom_id res chain seq x y z
N MET A 1 33.91 -26.02 31.07
CA MET A 1 33.77 -24.55 31.22
C MET A 1 35.17 -24.04 31.53
N ILE A 2 35.99 -23.48 30.64
CA ILE A 2 35.89 -22.24 29.87
C ILE A 2 37.03 -22.34 28.83
N GLN A 3 36.84 -22.95 27.65
CA GLN A 3 37.88 -22.92 26.60
C GLN A 3 37.33 -22.86 25.16
N GLY A 4 36.00 -22.91 24.98
CA GLY A 4 35.35 -22.80 23.65
C GLY A 4 34.92 -21.39 23.25
N LYS A 5 34.87 -20.43 24.18
CA LYS A 5 34.33 -19.08 23.92
C LYS A 5 35.36 -18.05 23.43
N GLU A 6 36.64 -18.38 23.43
CA GLU A 6 37.70 -17.41 23.08
C GLU A 6 38.19 -17.51 21.62
N ARG A 7 37.81 -18.53 20.85
CA ARG A 7 38.22 -18.64 19.43
C ARG A 7 37.32 -17.91 18.42
N LEU A 8 36.16 -17.41 18.82
CA LEU A 8 35.29 -16.61 17.95
C LEU A 8 35.56 -15.09 18.01
N ALA A 9 36.54 -14.64 18.79
CA ALA A 9 36.93 -13.22 18.85
C ALA A 9 38.00 -12.84 17.80
N ALA A 10 38.62 -13.82 17.12
CA ALA A 10 39.73 -13.59 16.18
C ALA A 10 39.33 -13.74 14.70
N VAL A 11 38.11 -14.19 14.39
CA VAL A 11 37.58 -14.17 13.03
C VAL A 11 36.76 -12.89 12.92
N GLY A 12 37.36 -11.89 12.28
CA GLY A 12 36.85 -10.53 12.19
C GLY A 12 35.35 -10.50 11.95
N ARG A 13 34.64 -9.68 12.74
CA ARG A 13 33.24 -9.30 12.49
C ARG A 13 33.07 -9.12 10.99
N LEU A 14 32.33 -10.03 10.36
CA LEU A 14 31.78 -9.79 9.03
C LEU A 14 30.96 -8.53 9.17
N LYS A 15 31.54 -7.39 8.76
CA LYS A 15 30.76 -6.18 8.56
C LYS A 15 29.65 -6.59 7.59
N PRO A 16 28.37 -6.39 7.93
CA PRO A 16 27.32 -6.66 6.95
C PRO A 16 27.71 -5.92 5.68
N LYS A 17 27.77 -6.65 4.55
CA LYS A 17 28.02 -6.03 3.25
C LYS A 17 27.01 -4.90 3.13
N ARG A 18 27.52 -3.66 3.08
CA ARG A 18 26.69 -2.47 2.98
C ARG A 18 25.80 -2.67 1.75
N ALA A 19 24.48 -2.73 1.95
CA ALA A 19 23.54 -2.87 0.86
C ALA A 19 23.76 -1.74 -0.16
N PRO A 20 23.47 -1.94 -1.45
CA PRO A 20 23.68 -0.91 -2.47
C PRO A 20 22.91 0.37 -2.11
N THR A 21 23.58 1.38 -1.55
CA THR A 21 22.95 2.66 -1.24
C THR A 21 22.93 3.53 -2.49
N GLY A 22 21.89 3.40 -3.30
CA GLY A 22 21.53 4.40 -4.32
C GLY A 22 20.56 5.43 -3.73
N PRO A 23 20.43 6.63 -4.31
CA PRO A 23 19.48 7.66 -3.83
C PRO A 23 18.02 7.18 -3.83
N ARG A 24 17.69 6.15 -4.61
CA ARG A 24 16.37 5.49 -4.68
C ARG A 24 16.15 4.41 -3.63
N LEU A 25 17.21 3.80 -3.08
CA LEU A 25 17.08 2.70 -2.12
C LEU A 25 17.17 3.27 -0.69
N PRO A 26 16.09 3.20 0.12
CA PRO A 26 16.13 3.72 1.47
C PRO A 26 17.21 3.02 2.32
N PRO A 27 17.79 3.71 3.31
CA PRO A 27 18.82 3.12 4.16
C PRO A 27 18.37 1.80 4.79
N GLY A 28 19.20 0.76 4.67
CA GLY A 28 18.94 -0.56 5.25
C GLY A 28 18.01 -1.44 4.42
N GLN A 29 17.62 -1.03 3.21
CA GLN A 29 16.83 -1.88 2.30
C GLN A 29 17.71 -2.63 1.29
N HIS A 30 17.14 -3.68 0.70
CA HIS A 30 17.66 -4.36 -0.48
C HIS A 30 16.60 -4.40 -1.58
N GLU A 31 17.03 -4.38 -2.83
CA GLU A 31 16.12 -4.50 -3.98
C GLU A 31 15.67 -5.96 -4.18
N VAL A 32 14.39 -6.15 -4.51
CA VAL A 32 13.82 -7.43 -4.91
C VAL A 32 13.25 -7.37 -6.33
N LYS A 33 13.22 -8.51 -7.03
CA LYS A 33 12.72 -8.64 -8.41
C LYS A 33 11.41 -9.40 -8.51
N ASP A 34 10.98 -10.04 -7.44
CA ASP A 34 9.63 -10.53 -7.19
C ASP A 34 8.81 -9.48 -6.42
N TRP A 35 7.52 -9.74 -6.19
CA TRP A 35 6.69 -8.93 -5.30
C TRP A 35 6.37 -9.76 -4.06
N PRO A 36 7.14 -9.61 -2.97
CA PRO A 36 6.93 -10.42 -1.77
C PRO A 36 5.54 -10.18 -1.16
N VAL A 37 4.88 -11.27 -0.75
CA VAL A 37 3.61 -11.22 -0.03
C VAL A 37 3.86 -11.05 1.46
N LEU A 38 3.23 -10.03 2.04
CA LEU A 38 3.14 -9.82 3.48
C LEU A 38 1.69 -9.45 3.83
N ASP A 39 1.09 -10.18 4.76
CA ASP A 39 -0.24 -9.94 5.33
C ASP A 39 -0.35 -10.51 6.75
N LEU A 40 -1.52 -10.32 7.35
CA LEU A 40 -1.93 -10.90 8.62
C LEU A 40 -2.27 -12.40 8.54
N GLY A 41 -2.04 -13.06 7.39
CA GLY A 41 -2.39 -14.47 7.16
C GLY A 41 -3.84 -14.72 6.75
N ILE A 42 -4.65 -13.66 6.60
CA ILE A 42 -6.01 -13.72 6.08
C ILE A 42 -6.01 -13.07 4.71
N GLN A 43 -6.37 -13.84 3.69
CA GLN A 43 -6.53 -13.36 2.32
C GLN A 43 -8.00 -13.54 1.95
N PRO A 44 -8.86 -12.52 2.09
CA PRO A 44 -10.29 -12.66 1.79
C PRO A 44 -10.51 -13.00 0.31
N ASP A 45 -11.55 -13.79 0.03
CA ASP A 45 -12.08 -13.95 -1.32
C ASP A 45 -13.22 -12.95 -1.50
N ILE A 46 -13.11 -12.05 -2.47
CA ILE A 46 -14.05 -10.94 -2.64
C ILE A 46 -14.58 -10.97 -4.07
N PRO A 47 -15.71 -11.65 -4.30
CA PRO A 47 -16.40 -11.61 -5.58
C PRO A 47 -16.76 -10.18 -5.99
N LEU A 48 -16.57 -9.83 -7.26
CA LEU A 48 -16.75 -8.46 -7.77
C LEU A 48 -18.20 -7.96 -7.65
N ASP A 49 -19.18 -8.86 -7.73
CA ASP A 49 -20.60 -8.56 -7.54
C ASP A 49 -20.95 -8.19 -6.08
N GLN A 50 -20.16 -8.68 -5.12
CA GLN A 50 -20.28 -8.40 -3.70
C GLN A 50 -19.33 -7.29 -3.23
N TRP A 51 -18.33 -6.92 -4.03
CA TRP A 51 -17.38 -5.89 -3.69
C TRP A 51 -18.09 -4.55 -3.48
N ARG A 52 -17.79 -3.88 -2.36
CA ARG A 52 -18.27 -2.54 -2.02
C ARG A 52 -17.13 -1.75 -1.40
N LEU A 53 -17.05 -0.47 -1.74
CA LEU A 53 -16.17 0.50 -1.09
C LEU A 53 -17.01 1.61 -0.46
N ASN A 54 -17.04 1.65 0.87
CA ASN A 54 -17.72 2.69 1.63
C ASN A 54 -16.80 3.89 1.81
N ILE A 55 -17.30 5.09 1.53
CA ILE A 55 -16.54 6.33 1.65
C ILE A 55 -17.39 7.34 2.40
N GLU A 56 -16.96 7.68 3.61
CA GLU A 56 -17.79 8.43 4.57
C GLU A 56 -16.94 9.33 5.49
N GLY A 57 -17.55 9.80 6.58
CA GLY A 57 -16.93 10.67 7.57
C GLY A 57 -17.12 12.15 7.23
N TRP A 58 -16.05 12.93 7.31
CA TRP A 58 -16.07 14.38 7.15
C TRP A 58 -16.07 14.78 5.66
N VAL A 59 -17.14 14.40 4.96
CA VAL A 59 -17.37 14.63 3.53
C VAL A 59 -18.76 15.23 3.31
N GLU A 60 -18.94 15.96 2.21
CA GLU A 60 -20.27 16.47 1.83
C GLU A 60 -21.14 15.39 1.16
N ASN A 61 -20.53 14.48 0.38
CA ASN A 61 -21.23 13.44 -0.36
C ASN A 61 -20.71 12.05 0.02
N PRO A 62 -21.17 11.43 1.13
CA PRO A 62 -20.82 10.05 1.42
C PRO A 62 -21.38 9.11 0.33
N VAL A 63 -20.62 8.07 -0.03
CA VAL A 63 -20.99 7.15 -1.11
C VAL A 63 -20.53 5.72 -0.80
N GLN A 64 -21.27 4.74 -1.31
CA GLN A 64 -20.83 3.36 -1.40
C GLN A 64 -20.70 3.01 -2.88
N LEU A 65 -19.50 2.70 -3.33
CA LEU A 65 -19.25 2.30 -4.71
C LEU A 65 -19.41 0.78 -4.86
N THR A 66 -20.13 0.35 -5.89
CA THR A 66 -20.07 -1.02 -6.42
C THR A 66 -18.83 -1.18 -7.31
N TRP A 67 -18.51 -2.42 -7.68
CA TRP A 67 -17.42 -2.67 -8.63
C TRP A 67 -17.64 -1.94 -9.96
N ALA A 68 -18.87 -1.97 -10.48
CA ALA A 68 -19.23 -1.26 -11.70
C ALA A 68 -19.07 0.26 -11.57
N ASP A 69 -19.40 0.84 -10.41
CA ASP A 69 -19.19 2.28 -10.19
C ASP A 69 -17.69 2.61 -10.19
N TYR A 70 -16.87 1.78 -9.54
CA TYR A 70 -15.43 1.96 -9.45
C TYR A 70 -14.72 1.81 -10.81
N GLU A 71 -15.08 0.81 -11.62
CA GLU A 71 -14.53 0.63 -12.98
C GLU A 71 -14.88 1.78 -13.93
N ASN A 72 -16.01 2.45 -13.70
CA ASN A 72 -16.41 3.62 -14.48
C ASN A 72 -15.69 4.91 -14.06
N LEU A 73 -14.92 4.91 -12.97
CA LEU A 73 -14.12 6.06 -12.58
C LEU A 73 -12.92 6.24 -13.51
N PRO A 74 -12.45 7.49 -13.73
CA PRO A 74 -11.23 7.73 -14.50
C PRO A 74 -10.02 7.00 -13.89
N ALA A 75 -9.51 6.00 -14.62
CA ALA A 75 -8.30 5.28 -14.25
C ALA A 75 -7.07 6.04 -14.74
N ILE A 76 -5.98 5.93 -13.98
CA ILE A 76 -4.66 6.43 -14.33
C ILE A 76 -3.64 5.29 -14.26
N GLU A 77 -2.55 5.46 -15.00
CA GLU A 77 -1.35 4.64 -14.88
C GLU A 77 -0.27 5.42 -14.15
N ARG A 78 0.45 4.76 -13.24
CA ARG A 78 1.57 5.36 -12.53
C ARG A 78 2.67 4.34 -12.31
N VAL A 79 3.90 4.75 -12.58
CA VAL A 79 5.10 3.95 -12.27
C VAL A 79 5.71 4.47 -10.98
N THR A 80 5.80 3.64 -9.94
CA THR A 80 6.40 4.04 -8.66
C THR A 80 7.27 2.97 -8.03
N ASP A 81 8.17 3.41 -7.16
CA ASP A 81 8.90 2.53 -6.25
C ASP A 81 7.99 2.12 -5.08
N PHE A 82 8.22 0.92 -4.55
CA PHE A 82 7.47 0.31 -3.46
C PHE A 82 8.44 -0.16 -2.38
N HIS A 83 8.38 0.44 -1.20
CA HIS A 83 9.32 0.20 -0.12
C HIS A 83 8.64 -0.47 1.07
N CYS A 84 9.08 -1.66 1.44
CA CYS A 84 8.55 -2.37 2.59
C CYS A 84 9.36 -2.07 3.86
N VAL A 85 8.65 -1.96 4.98
CA VAL A 85 9.27 -1.81 6.30
C VAL A 85 10.10 -3.04 6.70
N THR A 86 9.82 -4.20 6.10
CA THR A 86 10.61 -5.44 6.30
C THR A 86 11.85 -5.52 5.39
N THR A 87 12.43 -4.36 5.09
CA THR A 87 13.76 -4.16 4.49
C THR A 87 13.92 -4.48 3.01
N TRP A 88 12.84 -4.66 2.26
CA TRP A 88 12.90 -4.86 0.81
C TRP A 88 12.24 -3.72 0.02
N SER A 89 12.80 -3.39 -1.13
CA SER A 89 12.27 -2.42 -2.09
C SER A 89 12.06 -3.06 -3.45
N ARG A 90 11.00 -2.68 -4.14
CA ARG A 90 10.78 -3.02 -5.55
C ARG A 90 10.65 -1.74 -6.35
N PHE A 91 11.38 -1.64 -7.46
CA PHE A 91 11.38 -0.44 -8.29
C PHE A 91 10.49 -0.57 -9.50
N ASP A 92 10.10 0.58 -10.05
CA ASP A 92 9.46 0.72 -11.35
C ASP A 92 8.18 -0.12 -11.49
N ASN A 93 7.35 -0.16 -10.44
CA ASN A 93 6.09 -0.91 -10.48
C ASN A 93 5.05 -0.17 -11.31
N HIS A 94 4.47 -0.85 -12.29
CA HIS A 94 3.42 -0.32 -13.14
C HIS A 94 2.05 -0.55 -12.50
N TRP A 95 1.44 0.51 -11.98
CA TRP A 95 0.11 0.48 -11.37
C TRP A 95 -0.95 1.03 -12.32
N ARG A 96 -2.13 0.41 -12.32
CA ARG A 96 -3.34 1.00 -12.91
C ARG A 96 -4.49 0.98 -11.90
N GLY A 97 -5.15 2.13 -11.78
CA GLY A 97 -6.09 2.39 -10.70
C GLY A 97 -6.72 3.79 -10.72
N VAL A 98 -7.47 4.10 -9.67
CA VAL A 98 -8.09 5.42 -9.46
C VAL A 98 -7.22 6.25 -8.53
N ALA A 99 -6.92 7.49 -8.93
CA ALA A 99 -6.23 8.43 -8.05
C ALA A 99 -7.10 8.78 -6.84
N PHE A 100 -6.52 8.88 -5.64
CA PHE A 100 -7.30 9.28 -4.45
C PHE A 100 -7.90 10.69 -4.58
N GLN A 101 -7.30 11.56 -5.40
CA GLN A 101 -7.89 12.85 -5.73
C GLN A 101 -9.26 12.72 -6.43
N THR A 102 -9.45 11.73 -7.30
CA THR A 102 -10.76 11.44 -7.92
C THR A 102 -11.81 11.12 -6.86
N ILE A 103 -11.44 10.36 -5.82
CA ILE A 103 -12.32 10.09 -4.68
C ILE A 103 -12.68 11.38 -3.95
N CYS A 104 -11.69 12.25 -3.70
CA CYS A 104 -11.92 13.54 -3.07
C CYS A 104 -12.85 14.45 -3.89
N ASP A 105 -12.79 14.40 -5.22
CA ASP A 105 -13.65 15.21 -6.08
C ASP A 105 -15.13 14.76 -6.01
N ILE A 106 -15.36 13.45 -5.86
CA ILE A 106 -16.69 12.85 -5.68
C ILE A 106 -17.27 13.24 -4.32
N VAL A 107 -16.54 12.94 -3.25
CA VAL A 107 -17.09 13.05 -1.88
C VAL A 107 -17.00 14.44 -1.30
N ARG A 108 -16.14 15.31 -1.87
CA ARG A 108 -15.88 16.68 -1.42
C ARG A 108 -15.60 16.75 0.09
N PRO A 109 -14.38 16.39 0.53
CA PRO A 109 -14.00 16.44 1.95
C PRO A 109 -14.23 17.84 2.55
N LYS A 110 -14.77 17.88 3.76
CA LYS A 110 -15.00 19.12 4.51
C LYS A 110 -13.67 19.77 4.87
N HIS A 111 -13.66 21.09 5.05
CA HIS A 111 -12.46 21.90 5.32
C HIS A 111 -11.66 21.45 6.56
N ASN A 112 -12.34 20.80 7.48
CA ASN A 112 -11.83 20.34 8.76
C ASN A 112 -11.35 18.88 8.72
N ALA A 113 -11.56 18.16 7.60
CA ALA A 113 -10.99 16.84 7.39
C ALA A 113 -9.47 16.96 7.16
N THR A 114 -8.69 16.27 8.00
CA THR A 114 -7.22 16.34 8.00
C THR A 114 -6.58 14.99 7.68
N HIS A 115 -7.30 13.90 7.91
CA HIS A 115 -6.80 12.55 7.73
C HIS A 115 -7.82 11.67 7.02
N VAL A 116 -7.34 10.54 6.52
CA VAL A 116 -8.17 9.46 6.01
C VAL A 116 -7.77 8.17 6.69
N TYR A 117 -8.76 7.39 7.07
CA TYR A 117 -8.62 6.09 7.72
C TYR A 117 -9.14 5.00 6.80
N PHE A 118 -8.31 4.00 6.55
CA PHE A 118 -8.61 2.87 5.68
C PHE A 118 -8.84 1.63 6.53
N THR A 119 -9.90 0.88 6.22
CA THR A 119 -10.15 -0.45 6.77
C THR A 119 -10.24 -1.47 5.65
N ALA A 120 -9.67 -2.65 5.88
CA ALA A 120 -9.60 -3.74 4.93
C ALA A 120 -10.50 -4.92 5.33
N HIS A 121 -10.78 -5.79 4.37
CA HIS A 121 -11.57 -7.02 4.59
C HIS A 121 -10.90 -8.04 5.52
N ASP A 122 -9.56 -8.03 5.64
CA ASP A 122 -8.80 -8.89 6.55
C ASP A 122 -8.73 -8.35 7.99
N GLY A 123 -9.39 -7.21 8.26
CA GLY A 123 -9.35 -6.53 9.56
C GLY A 123 -8.16 -5.58 9.73
N TYR A 124 -7.27 -5.48 8.73
CA TYR A 124 -6.19 -4.50 8.75
C TYR A 124 -6.75 -3.07 8.65
N SER A 125 -6.06 -2.13 9.28
CA SER A 125 -6.37 -0.71 9.14
C SER A 125 -5.13 0.16 9.20
N THR A 126 -5.23 1.33 8.58
CA THR A 126 -4.14 2.31 8.54
C THR A 126 -4.70 3.70 8.28
N ASN A 127 -3.86 4.72 8.38
CA ASN A 127 -4.25 6.10 8.14
C ASN A 127 -3.19 6.89 7.39
N LEU A 128 -3.63 7.96 6.75
CA LEU A 128 -2.76 8.93 6.08
C LEU A 128 -3.24 10.35 6.38
N PRO A 129 -2.33 11.34 6.43
CA PRO A 129 -2.72 12.73 6.23
C PRO A 129 -3.46 12.87 4.90
N LEU A 130 -4.57 13.61 4.90
CA LEU A 130 -5.39 13.80 3.69
C LEU A 130 -4.59 14.46 2.56
N SER A 131 -3.67 15.37 2.89
CA SER A 131 -2.78 16.01 1.92
C SER A 131 -1.89 14.99 1.19
N LEU A 132 -1.31 14.04 1.93
CA LEU A 132 -0.49 12.97 1.34
C LEU A 132 -1.36 12.00 0.52
N ALA A 133 -2.55 11.66 1.00
CA ALA A 133 -3.46 10.80 0.26
C ALA A 133 -3.84 11.40 -1.09
N ARG A 134 -4.24 12.68 -1.12
CA ARG A 134 -4.60 13.40 -2.36
C ARG A 134 -3.47 13.44 -3.39
N ASP A 135 -2.25 13.67 -2.91
CA ASP A 135 -1.06 13.85 -3.75
C ASP A 135 -0.55 12.52 -4.34
N ASP A 136 -0.53 11.45 -3.54
CA ASP A 136 0.25 10.26 -3.88
C ASP A 136 -0.53 8.94 -3.85
N ALA A 137 -1.64 8.86 -3.12
CA ALA A 137 -2.34 7.59 -2.95
C ALA A 137 -3.14 7.18 -4.21
N LEU A 138 -3.11 5.88 -4.48
CA LEU A 138 -3.86 5.23 -5.54
C LEU A 138 -4.71 4.10 -4.95
N LEU A 139 -5.93 3.95 -5.43
CA LEU A 139 -6.72 2.73 -5.31
C LEU A 139 -6.44 1.92 -6.58
N VAL A 140 -5.65 0.87 -6.50
CA VAL A 140 -5.17 0.12 -7.67
C VAL A 140 -5.88 -1.22 -7.78
N HIS A 141 -6.20 -1.60 -9.01
CA HIS A 141 -6.82 -2.89 -9.34
C HIS A 141 -5.98 -3.72 -10.33
N GLU A 142 -4.90 -3.14 -10.87
CA GLU A 142 -3.95 -3.82 -11.73
C GLU A 142 -2.50 -3.48 -11.36
N TRP A 143 -1.62 -4.46 -11.60
CA TRP A 143 -0.17 -4.36 -11.47
C TRP A 143 0.50 -5.10 -12.63
N GLU A 144 1.47 -4.46 -13.29
CA GLU A 144 2.18 -5.01 -14.45
C GLU A 144 1.23 -5.46 -15.59
N GLY A 145 0.16 -4.69 -15.82
CA GLY A 145 -0.84 -4.95 -16.86
C GLY A 145 -1.72 -6.17 -16.60
N GLN A 146 -1.74 -6.70 -15.37
CA GLN A 146 -2.60 -7.80 -14.95
C GLN A 146 -3.45 -7.40 -13.74
N PRO A 147 -4.68 -7.95 -13.60
CA PRO A 147 -5.45 -7.78 -12.38
C PRO A 147 -4.66 -8.23 -11.15
N LEU A 148 -4.86 -7.54 -10.03
CA LEU A 148 -4.22 -7.93 -8.77
C LEU A 148 -4.60 -9.36 -8.38
N SER A 149 -3.60 -10.17 -8.04
CA SER A 149 -3.85 -11.45 -7.40
C SER A 149 -4.48 -11.24 -6.02
N ARG A 150 -5.17 -12.28 -5.54
CA ARG A 150 -5.79 -12.29 -4.20
C ARG A 150 -4.78 -11.90 -3.12
N GLU A 151 -3.63 -12.57 -3.06
CA GLU A 151 -2.56 -12.33 -2.07
C GLU A 151 -1.98 -10.91 -2.11
N HIS A 152 -2.04 -10.24 -3.26
CA HIS A 152 -1.58 -8.86 -3.43
C HIS A 152 -2.63 -7.79 -3.16
N GLY A 153 -3.84 -8.20 -2.74
CA GLY A 153 -4.89 -7.27 -2.34
C GLY A 153 -6.01 -7.11 -3.36
N GLY A 154 -6.10 -7.98 -4.36
CA GLY A 154 -7.20 -7.96 -5.33
C GLY A 154 -8.57 -8.17 -4.66
N PRO A 155 -9.62 -7.44 -5.09
CA PRO A 155 -9.66 -6.68 -6.34
C PRO A 155 -9.10 -5.25 -6.24
N VAL A 156 -9.05 -4.63 -5.05
CA VAL A 156 -8.53 -3.27 -4.87
C VAL A 156 -7.65 -3.15 -3.63
N ARG A 157 -6.48 -2.55 -3.80
CA ARG A 157 -5.61 -2.12 -2.69
C ARG A 157 -5.28 -0.63 -2.76
N VAL A 158 -4.84 -0.08 -1.64
CA VAL A 158 -4.20 1.23 -1.58
C VAL A 158 -2.70 1.09 -1.82
N VAL A 159 -2.13 1.97 -2.64
CA VAL A 159 -0.68 2.14 -2.84
C VAL A 159 -0.31 3.61 -2.61
N VAL A 160 0.79 3.83 -1.90
CA VAL A 160 1.37 5.16 -1.63
C VAL A 160 2.88 5.01 -1.72
N SER A 161 3.51 5.74 -2.63
CA SER A 161 4.95 5.60 -2.94
C SER A 161 5.86 6.34 -1.97
N LYS A 162 5.36 7.42 -1.35
CA LYS A 162 6.15 8.31 -0.47
C LYS A 162 6.32 7.79 0.96
N VAL A 163 5.71 6.66 1.30
CA VAL A 163 5.75 6.04 2.63
C VAL A 163 5.90 4.53 2.52
N TYR A 164 6.23 3.87 3.63
CA TYR A 164 6.35 2.42 3.63
C TYR A 164 5.02 1.70 3.40
N ALA A 165 5.12 0.55 2.72
CA ALA A 165 4.03 -0.29 2.22
C ALA A 165 2.92 -0.63 3.21
N TRP A 166 3.21 -0.64 4.53
CA TRP A 166 2.18 -0.86 5.56
C TRP A 166 1.09 0.24 5.55
N LYS A 167 1.37 1.42 4.99
CA LYS A 167 0.37 2.45 4.77
C LYS A 167 -0.60 2.17 3.60
N GLY A 168 -0.31 1.18 2.76
CA GLY A 168 -1.17 0.76 1.66
C GLY A 168 -2.00 -0.46 2.02
N ALA A 169 -3.24 -0.24 2.49
CA ALA A 169 -4.17 -1.32 2.85
C ALA A 169 -4.52 -2.21 1.65
N LYS A 170 -4.36 -3.53 1.80
CA LYS A 170 -4.87 -4.53 0.85
C LYS A 170 -6.38 -4.69 1.03
N TRP A 171 -7.12 -5.09 0.00
CA TRP A 171 -8.56 -5.37 0.10
C TRP A 171 -9.37 -4.27 0.79
N VAL A 172 -9.13 -3.02 0.40
CA VAL A 172 -9.75 -1.87 1.04
C VAL A 172 -11.28 -1.92 0.89
N LYS A 173 -12.01 -1.68 1.98
CA LYS A 173 -13.48 -1.69 2.01
C LYS A 173 -14.10 -0.42 2.57
N ASP A 174 -13.40 0.28 3.46
CA ASP A 174 -13.89 1.51 4.07
C ASP A 174 -12.82 2.60 4.01
N ILE A 175 -13.24 3.82 3.67
CA ILE A 175 -12.44 5.05 3.70
C ILE A 175 -13.21 6.09 4.50
N VAL A 176 -12.72 6.41 5.69
CA VAL A 176 -13.35 7.40 6.57
C VAL A 176 -12.49 8.65 6.59
N PHE A 177 -13.06 9.77 6.16
CA PHE A 177 -12.43 11.09 6.31
C PHE A 177 -12.62 11.58 7.75
N LEU A 178 -11.51 11.98 8.38
CA LEU A 178 -11.43 12.39 9.79
C LEU A 178 -11.05 13.86 9.90
#